data_AF-A0A2G2W2T4-F1
#
_entry.id   AF-A0A2G2W2T4-F1
#
_cell.length_a   1.000
_cell.length_b   1.000
_cell.length_c   1.000
_cell.angle_alpha   90.00
_cell.angle_beta   90.00
_cell.angle_gamma   90.00
#
_symmetry.space_group_name_H-M   'P 1'
#
loop_
_entity.id
_entity.type
_entity.pdbx_description
1 polymer ?
#
loop_
_entity_poly.entity_id
_entity_poly.type
_entity_poly.pdbx_seq_one_letter_code
_entity_poly.pdbx_strand_id
1 'polypeptide(L)'
;MSDSEDFSFIVDTDRLQGGELIKISCACESVEIRRFSELRSRLEDVTARFLRDGVKPVERMITNLIDMEMDYINSSHPNFIGGTKAVDMAQRESKAMQVGRPQSDNDRVAAAGVSTIRTWGITSFFGIRGSCVGNSSKRHVAEVINDTVEKLAEAPPKDDGILRLSSEDSEDDDFNPGDPDKDEPVKTESSSSDFTSDSEDFSFIVDTDRLQGDELIKISCACESVEIRRISKLRSRLEDVTARFLRDSVKPAEIMITNLIDMEMDYINSSHPNFIGGTKAVDMAQSELKAMQLKNPPSVLRPGEAETEYQVEIIVTKILITSYYDIVRRNIQDLVPKAIMHYLVNHAKRNLLGTFIEKLYRENLFEDLLREKDNVVTQRRATAEMCHALRQAVEILEQHIRNVLPTLKTDLTSHLVAVEKKLCSYGEALESKGERGAMLLNILTKYSEAFSAKVDGKSQAMTTKELSGGARIHHIFQSIFVKS
;
A
#
# COMPACT_ATOMS: atom_id res chain seq x y z
N MET A 1 -33.93 -58.46 -76.28
CA MET A 1 -33.28 -59.42 -75.34
C MET A 1 -31.78 -59.36 -75.60
N SER A 2 -31.29 -58.13 -75.53
CA SER A 2 -30.03 -57.66 -76.13
C SER A 2 -29.65 -56.31 -75.51
N ASP A 3 -30.22 -56.04 -74.34
CA ASP A 3 -30.42 -54.72 -73.73
C ASP A 3 -30.05 -54.80 -72.23
N SER A 4 -29.33 -55.86 -71.85
CA SER A 4 -28.83 -56.13 -70.49
C SER A 4 -27.56 -55.34 -70.16
N GLU A 5 -27.02 -54.56 -71.11
CA GLU A 5 -25.80 -53.78 -70.91
C GLU A 5 -26.09 -52.39 -70.27
N ASP A 6 -27.29 -51.82 -70.47
CA ASP A 6 -27.64 -50.48 -69.93
C ASP A 6 -27.61 -50.42 -68.39
N PHE A 7 -28.00 -51.49 -67.70
CA PHE A 7 -27.98 -51.55 -66.24
C PHE A 7 -26.57 -51.68 -65.63
N SER A 8 -25.55 -51.98 -66.45
CA SER A 8 -24.15 -52.07 -66.00
C SER A 8 -23.69 -50.77 -65.34
N PHE A 9 -24.10 -49.61 -65.89
CA PHE A 9 -23.79 -48.28 -65.36
C PHE A 9 -24.37 -48.01 -63.96
N ILE A 10 -25.42 -48.73 -63.55
CA ILE A 10 -26.03 -48.64 -62.20
C ILE A 10 -25.26 -49.50 -61.19
N VAL A 11 -24.66 -50.61 -61.65
CA VAL A 11 -23.83 -51.53 -60.85
C VAL A 11 -22.36 -51.09 -60.80
N ASP A 12 -21.97 -50.06 -61.56
CA ASP A 12 -20.61 -49.52 -61.67
C ASP A 12 -20.13 -48.82 -60.38
N THR A 13 -19.92 -49.63 -59.33
CA THR A 13 -19.62 -49.18 -57.96
C THR A 13 -18.28 -48.45 -57.83
N ASP A 14 -17.44 -48.41 -58.87
CA ASP A 14 -16.23 -47.57 -58.90
C ASP A 14 -16.55 -46.07 -58.93
N ARG A 15 -17.72 -45.67 -59.45
CA ARG A 15 -18.26 -44.31 -59.26
C ARG A 15 -18.80 -44.05 -57.85
N LEU A 16 -19.10 -45.12 -57.12
CA LEU A 16 -19.68 -45.15 -55.77
C LEU A 16 -18.61 -45.43 -54.70
N GLN A 17 -17.36 -45.72 -55.09
CA GLN A 17 -16.21 -45.83 -54.21
C GLN A 17 -16.17 -44.60 -53.28
N GLY A 18 -15.98 -44.85 -51.99
CA GLY A 18 -16.18 -43.87 -50.92
C GLY A 18 -15.18 -42.71 -50.87
N GLY A 19 -14.60 -42.27 -51.99
CA GLY A 19 -13.60 -41.19 -52.05
C GLY A 19 -14.05 -39.89 -51.39
N GLU A 20 -15.35 -39.55 -51.41
CA GLU A 20 -15.86 -38.40 -50.64
C GLU A 20 -15.94 -38.68 -49.13
N LEU A 21 -16.32 -39.90 -48.71
CA LEU A 21 -16.29 -40.32 -47.31
C LEU A 21 -14.85 -40.43 -46.76
N ILE A 22 -13.89 -40.85 -47.59
CA ILE A 22 -12.45 -40.85 -47.30
C ILE A 22 -11.93 -39.41 -47.15
N LYS A 23 -12.30 -38.49 -48.05
CA LYS A 23 -11.98 -37.06 -47.88
C LYS A 23 -12.59 -36.49 -46.60
N ILE A 24 -13.83 -36.83 -46.27
CA ILE A 24 -14.49 -36.41 -45.03
C ILE A 24 -13.70 -36.94 -43.81
N SER A 25 -13.28 -38.20 -43.83
CA SER A 25 -12.40 -38.80 -42.81
C SER A 25 -11.11 -38.00 -42.63
N CYS A 26 -10.36 -37.74 -43.70
CA CYS A 26 -9.12 -36.94 -43.63
C CYS A 26 -9.39 -35.49 -43.20
N ALA A 27 -10.58 -34.95 -43.52
CA ALA A 27 -11.00 -33.62 -43.07
C ALA A 27 -11.49 -33.57 -41.61
N CYS A 28 -11.49 -34.69 -40.86
CA CYS A 28 -11.84 -34.75 -39.43
C CYS A 28 -10.63 -34.80 -38.48
N GLU A 29 -9.42 -34.51 -38.98
CA GLU A 29 -8.22 -34.37 -38.15
C GLU A 29 -8.36 -33.27 -37.08
N SER A 30 -8.27 -33.65 -35.80
CA SER A 30 -8.10 -32.70 -34.69
C SER A 30 -6.62 -32.47 -34.34
N VAL A 31 -6.34 -31.53 -33.45
CA VAL A 31 -4.97 -31.27 -32.97
C VAL A 31 -4.44 -32.48 -32.19
N GLU A 32 -5.28 -33.13 -31.41
CA GLU A 32 -4.95 -34.36 -30.67
C GLU A 32 -4.63 -35.52 -31.62
N ILE A 33 -5.34 -35.67 -32.74
CA ILE A 33 -5.02 -36.69 -33.76
C ILE A 33 -3.65 -36.39 -34.42
N ARG A 34 -3.36 -35.11 -34.70
CA ARG A 34 -2.05 -34.69 -35.25
C ARG A 34 -0.89 -34.88 -34.28
N ARG A 35 -1.14 -34.82 -32.97
CA ARG A 35 -0.16 -35.07 -31.90
C ARG A 35 0.31 -36.53 -31.87
N PHE A 36 -0.53 -37.47 -32.30
CA PHE A 36 -0.28 -38.91 -32.19
C PHE A 36 -0.30 -39.60 -33.57
N SER A 37 0.82 -39.50 -34.32
CA SER A 37 0.97 -40.02 -35.69
C SER A 37 0.62 -41.51 -35.85
N GLU A 38 1.02 -42.36 -34.90
CA GLU A 38 0.71 -43.81 -34.91
C GLU A 38 -0.80 -44.06 -34.73
N LEU A 39 -1.47 -43.28 -33.87
CA LEU A 39 -2.93 -43.35 -33.68
C LEU A 39 -3.66 -42.88 -34.94
N ARG A 40 -3.19 -41.77 -35.53
CA ARG A 40 -3.70 -41.24 -36.80
C ARG A 40 -3.66 -42.30 -37.91
N SER A 41 -2.50 -42.91 -38.15
CA SER A 41 -2.32 -43.93 -39.21
C SER A 41 -3.29 -45.10 -39.02
N ARG A 42 -3.39 -45.63 -37.78
CA ARG A 42 -4.32 -46.72 -37.46
C ARG A 42 -5.79 -46.32 -37.62
N LEU A 43 -6.15 -45.08 -37.29
CA LEU A 43 -7.52 -44.57 -37.44
C LEU A 43 -7.89 -44.42 -38.92
N GLU A 44 -6.99 -43.89 -39.75
CA GLU A 44 -7.15 -43.84 -41.21
C GLU A 44 -7.30 -45.25 -41.79
N ASP A 45 -6.44 -46.20 -41.41
CA ASP A 45 -6.50 -47.60 -41.87
C ASP A 45 -7.79 -48.32 -41.46
N VAL A 46 -8.31 -48.06 -40.25
CA VAL A 46 -9.56 -48.66 -39.77
C VAL A 46 -10.76 -48.06 -40.50
N THR A 47 -10.86 -46.74 -40.61
CA THR A 47 -11.95 -46.06 -41.33
C THR A 47 -11.95 -46.44 -42.82
N ALA A 48 -10.77 -46.50 -43.46
CA ALA A 48 -10.66 -46.87 -44.86
C ALA A 48 -11.01 -48.34 -45.14
N ARG A 49 -10.79 -49.26 -44.18
CA ARG A 49 -11.29 -50.65 -44.27
C ARG A 49 -12.80 -50.70 -44.11
N PHE A 50 -13.33 -50.10 -43.05
CA PHE A 50 -14.77 -50.05 -42.77
C PHE A 50 -15.58 -49.51 -43.96
N LEU A 51 -15.14 -48.41 -44.57
CA LEU A 51 -15.80 -47.81 -45.73
C LEU A 51 -15.72 -48.69 -47.00
N ARG A 52 -14.67 -49.50 -47.18
CA ARG A 52 -14.58 -50.45 -48.30
C ARG A 52 -15.46 -51.68 -48.09
N ASP A 53 -15.45 -52.27 -46.90
CA ASP A 53 -16.27 -53.44 -46.61
C ASP A 53 -17.78 -53.12 -46.59
N GLY A 54 -18.15 -51.86 -46.33
CA GLY A 54 -19.50 -51.35 -46.47
C GLY A 54 -20.04 -51.28 -47.91
N VAL A 55 -19.21 -51.42 -48.96
CA VAL A 55 -19.68 -51.40 -50.36
C VAL A 55 -20.36 -52.71 -50.75
N LYS A 56 -19.78 -53.87 -50.41
CA LYS A 56 -20.24 -55.21 -50.82
C LYS A 56 -21.68 -55.57 -50.40
N PRO A 57 -22.23 -55.07 -49.27
CA PRO A 57 -23.66 -55.19 -48.96
C PRO A 57 -24.56 -54.29 -49.80
N VAL A 58 -24.08 -53.08 -50.17
CA VAL A 58 -24.83 -52.12 -51.00
C VAL A 58 -24.87 -52.57 -52.45
N GLU A 59 -23.74 -53.02 -52.99
CA GLU A 59 -23.60 -53.67 -54.30
C GLU A 59 -24.64 -54.79 -54.47
N ARG A 60 -24.65 -55.78 -53.56
CA ARG A 60 -25.64 -56.87 -53.57
C ARG A 60 -27.09 -56.39 -53.40
N MET A 61 -27.34 -55.31 -52.66
CA MET A 61 -28.69 -54.74 -52.57
C MET A 61 -29.12 -54.13 -53.91
N ILE A 62 -28.22 -53.44 -54.61
CA ILE A 62 -28.47 -52.89 -55.95
C ILE A 62 -28.72 -54.01 -56.96
N THR A 63 -27.89 -55.07 -56.97
CA THR A 63 -28.10 -56.26 -57.81
C THR A 63 -29.47 -56.89 -57.55
N ASN A 64 -29.79 -57.20 -56.29
CA ASN A 64 -31.08 -57.79 -55.93
C ASN A 64 -32.28 -56.91 -56.33
N LEU A 65 -32.15 -55.57 -56.26
CA LEU A 65 -33.20 -54.63 -56.68
C LEU A 65 -33.40 -54.63 -58.20
N ILE A 66 -32.32 -54.71 -58.97
CA ILE A 66 -32.38 -54.86 -60.44
C ILE A 66 -33.00 -56.21 -60.80
N ASP A 67 -32.54 -57.30 -60.20
CA ASP A 67 -33.03 -58.65 -60.46
C ASP A 67 -34.55 -58.75 -60.23
N MET A 68 -35.07 -58.18 -59.13
CA MET A 68 -36.51 -58.18 -58.82
C MET A 68 -37.37 -57.39 -59.82
N GLU A 69 -36.89 -56.26 -60.35
CA GLU A 69 -37.62 -55.48 -61.38
C GLU A 69 -37.50 -56.13 -62.77
N MET A 70 -36.39 -56.83 -63.05
CA MET A 70 -36.20 -57.61 -64.28
C MET A 70 -37.09 -58.86 -64.32
N ASP A 71 -37.32 -59.51 -63.17
CA ASP A 71 -38.23 -60.67 -63.04
C ASP A 71 -39.72 -60.26 -63.08
N TYR A 72 -40.09 -59.02 -62.73
CA TYR A 72 -41.49 -58.58 -62.66
C TYR A 72 -41.77 -57.24 -63.37
N ILE A 73 -42.19 -57.32 -64.64
CA ILE A 73 -42.63 -56.15 -65.41
C ILE A 73 -44.04 -55.73 -64.98
N ASN A 74 -44.13 -54.64 -64.20
CA ASN A 74 -45.40 -54.05 -63.75
C ASN A 74 -46.19 -53.37 -64.89
N SER A 75 -46.89 -54.17 -65.70
CA SER A 75 -47.71 -53.71 -66.83
C SER A 75 -48.92 -52.85 -66.46
N SER A 76 -49.25 -52.75 -65.17
CA SER A 76 -50.29 -51.86 -64.61
C SER A 76 -49.76 -50.50 -64.13
N HIS A 77 -48.46 -50.23 -64.23
CA HIS A 77 -47.87 -48.95 -63.85
C HIS A 77 -48.39 -47.80 -64.74
N PRO A 78 -48.74 -46.59 -64.20
CA PRO A 78 -49.41 -45.53 -64.97
C PRO A 78 -48.66 -45.05 -66.23
N ASN A 79 -47.32 -45.13 -66.22
CA ASN A 79 -46.48 -44.72 -67.35
C ASN A 79 -46.16 -45.88 -68.32
N PHE A 80 -46.63 -47.11 -68.06
CA PHE A 80 -46.35 -48.26 -68.90
C PHE A 80 -47.10 -48.17 -70.24
N ILE A 81 -46.36 -48.32 -71.35
CA ILE A 81 -46.95 -48.28 -72.70
C ILE A 81 -47.54 -49.66 -73.03
N GLY A 82 -48.72 -49.93 -72.47
CA GLY A 82 -49.46 -51.16 -72.74
C GLY A 82 -49.69 -51.39 -74.25
N GLY A 83 -49.65 -52.65 -74.68
CA GLY A 83 -49.47 -53.04 -76.09
C GLY A 83 -50.39 -52.35 -77.12
N THR A 84 -51.63 -52.04 -76.76
CA THR A 84 -52.55 -51.28 -77.63
C THR A 84 -51.98 -49.90 -78.00
N LYS A 85 -51.39 -49.15 -77.04
CA LYS A 85 -50.76 -47.85 -77.30
C LYS A 85 -49.46 -47.98 -78.10
N ALA A 86 -48.68 -49.05 -77.88
CA ALA A 86 -47.45 -49.31 -78.61
C ALA A 86 -47.71 -49.57 -80.11
N VAL A 87 -48.68 -50.44 -80.41
CA VAL A 87 -49.13 -50.70 -81.79
C VAL A 87 -49.67 -49.42 -82.45
N ASP A 88 -50.43 -48.61 -81.70
CA ASP A 88 -50.98 -47.34 -82.21
C ASP A 88 -49.87 -46.32 -82.56
N MET A 89 -48.73 -46.32 -81.86
CA MET A 89 -47.56 -45.51 -82.24
C MET A 89 -46.85 -46.06 -83.48
N ALA A 90 -46.50 -47.35 -83.50
CA ALA A 90 -45.84 -47.99 -84.65
C ALA A 90 -46.66 -47.88 -85.95
N GLN A 91 -48.00 -47.90 -85.86
CA GLN A 91 -48.89 -47.67 -87.01
C GLN A 91 -48.93 -46.21 -87.49
N ARG A 92 -48.57 -45.22 -86.66
CA ARG A 92 -48.44 -43.81 -87.09
C ARG A 92 -47.09 -43.59 -87.79
N GLU A 93 -46.02 -44.16 -87.26
CA GLU A 93 -44.68 -44.06 -87.85
C GLU A 93 -44.61 -44.76 -89.21
N SER A 94 -45.10 -46.00 -89.32
CA SER A 94 -45.13 -46.73 -90.59
C SER A 94 -46.01 -46.05 -91.67
N LYS A 95 -47.12 -45.41 -91.29
CA LYS A 95 -47.95 -44.61 -92.21
C LYS A 95 -47.31 -43.30 -92.65
N ALA A 96 -46.32 -42.77 -91.90
CA ALA A 96 -45.58 -41.58 -92.30
C ALA A 96 -44.55 -41.84 -93.41
N MET A 97 -44.25 -43.12 -93.72
CA MET A 97 -43.09 -43.51 -94.53
C MET A 97 -43.42 -44.10 -95.92
N GLN A 98 -44.70 -44.17 -96.32
CA GLN A 98 -45.10 -44.61 -97.66
C GLN A 98 -46.29 -43.84 -98.24
N VAL A 99 -46.06 -43.08 -99.32
CA VAL A 99 -46.88 -42.96 -100.56
C VAL A 99 -46.31 -41.83 -101.44
N GLY A 100 -46.21 -42.07 -102.76
CA GLY A 100 -45.70 -41.12 -103.75
C GLY A 100 -46.73 -40.62 -104.77
N ARG A 101 -46.38 -39.52 -105.45
CA ARG A 101 -47.05 -38.88 -106.60
C ARG A 101 -47.05 -39.77 -107.88
N PRO A 102 -47.82 -39.44 -108.96
CA PRO A 102 -49.07 -38.65 -109.10
C PRO A 102 -50.06 -39.39 -110.08
N GLN A 103 -51.04 -38.86 -110.84
CA GLN A 103 -51.88 -37.63 -110.89
C GLN A 103 -53.15 -37.89 -111.75
N SER A 104 -54.33 -37.40 -111.34
CA SER A 104 -55.41 -36.91 -112.24
C SER A 104 -56.60 -36.35 -111.45
N ASP A 105 -57.31 -35.37 -112.00
CA ASP A 105 -58.51 -34.75 -111.41
C ASP A 105 -59.80 -35.57 -111.65
N ASN A 106 -60.75 -35.59 -110.69
CA ASN A 106 -61.98 -34.78 -110.76
C ASN A 106 -62.93 -34.93 -109.53
N ASP A 107 -63.90 -34.02 -109.45
CA ASP A 107 -65.25 -34.16 -108.85
C ASP A 107 -65.48 -34.54 -107.36
N ARG A 108 -65.33 -33.52 -106.49
CA ARG A 108 -66.42 -32.75 -105.84
C ARG A 108 -67.60 -33.48 -105.12
N VAL A 109 -67.95 -32.94 -103.93
CA VAL A 109 -69.25 -32.99 -103.17
C VAL A 109 -69.40 -33.98 -101.99
N ALA A 110 -69.38 -33.40 -100.77
CA ALA A 110 -70.26 -33.54 -99.57
C ALA A 110 -71.06 -34.84 -99.24
N ALA A 111 -71.41 -35.15 -97.97
CA ALA A 111 -70.96 -34.71 -96.63
C ALA A 111 -71.69 -35.49 -95.50
N ALA A 112 -71.14 -35.41 -94.27
CA ALA A 112 -71.81 -35.53 -92.95
C ALA A 112 -72.45 -36.88 -92.48
N GLY A 113 -72.51 -37.04 -91.15
CA GLY A 113 -73.07 -38.21 -90.41
C GLY A 113 -71.99 -38.93 -89.57
N VAL A 114 -71.92 -38.91 -88.23
CA VAL A 114 -72.90 -39.15 -87.14
C VAL A 114 -73.37 -40.61 -87.10
N SER A 115 -73.24 -41.42 -86.03
CA SER A 115 -72.55 -41.33 -84.72
C SER A 115 -72.61 -42.72 -84.00
N THR A 116 -72.31 -42.78 -82.69
CA THR A 116 -72.99 -43.66 -81.69
C THR A 116 -72.60 -45.17 -81.67
N ILE A 117 -71.77 -45.64 -80.70
CA ILE A 117 -72.10 -46.18 -79.33
C ILE A 117 -72.18 -47.74 -79.32
N ARG A 118 -71.89 -48.58 -78.29
CA ARG A 118 -71.53 -48.53 -76.83
C ARG A 118 -70.38 -49.56 -76.57
N THR A 119 -69.54 -49.54 -75.51
CA THR A 119 -69.77 -49.73 -74.04
C THR A 119 -70.32 -51.14 -73.72
N TRP A 120 -70.06 -51.89 -72.62
CA TRP A 120 -69.72 -51.66 -71.19
C TRP A 120 -68.64 -52.69 -70.72
N GLY A 121 -68.05 -52.75 -69.50
CA GLY A 121 -68.07 -52.05 -68.18
C GLY A 121 -66.91 -52.66 -67.31
N ILE A 122 -66.57 -52.35 -66.04
CA ILE A 122 -67.28 -51.88 -64.82
C ILE A 122 -66.28 -51.14 -63.84
N THR A 123 -66.81 -50.45 -62.82
CA THR A 123 -66.27 -49.57 -61.73
C THR A 123 -65.53 -50.24 -60.52
N SER A 124 -65.02 -49.60 -59.43
CA SER A 124 -64.47 -48.24 -59.04
C SER A 124 -64.27 -48.13 -57.48
N PHE A 125 -64.09 -46.91 -56.90
CA PHE A 125 -64.07 -46.44 -55.45
C PHE A 125 -62.71 -46.51 -54.67
N PHE A 126 -62.14 -45.51 -53.95
CA PHE A 126 -62.51 -44.42 -52.96
C PHE A 126 -62.40 -44.85 -51.46
N GLY A 127 -62.01 -44.06 -50.43
CA GLY A 127 -61.52 -42.66 -50.17
C GLY A 127 -61.50 -42.37 -48.62
N ILE A 128 -61.12 -41.23 -47.97
CA ILE A 128 -60.44 -39.93 -48.30
C ILE A 128 -60.15 -39.09 -46.99
N ARG A 129 -59.18 -38.12 -46.97
CA ARG A 129 -58.89 -37.04 -45.92
C ARG A 129 -58.38 -37.45 -44.50
N GLY A 130 -57.74 -36.59 -43.65
CA GLY A 130 -57.09 -35.24 -43.75
C GLY A 130 -57.81 -34.04 -43.04
N SER A 131 -57.19 -33.04 -42.35
CA SER A 131 -55.79 -32.72 -41.93
C SER A 131 -55.67 -31.44 -41.02
N CYS A 132 -54.43 -31.03 -40.61
CA CYS A 132 -53.85 -29.69 -40.21
C CYS A 132 -54.05 -28.92 -38.84
N VAL A 133 -53.14 -27.93 -38.59
CA VAL A 133 -53.06 -26.84 -37.53
C VAL A 133 -52.47 -27.18 -36.13
N GLY A 134 -51.65 -26.37 -35.40
CA GLY A 134 -50.85 -25.15 -35.72
C GLY A 134 -50.52 -24.17 -34.53
N ASN A 135 -49.34 -23.48 -34.55
CA ASN A 135 -48.92 -22.25 -33.78
C ASN A 135 -48.76 -22.27 -32.22
N SER A 136 -48.04 -21.37 -31.50
CA SER A 136 -46.93 -20.40 -31.78
C SER A 136 -46.36 -19.67 -30.51
N SER A 137 -45.21 -18.96 -30.60
CA SER A 137 -44.77 -17.75 -29.81
C SER A 137 -44.37 -17.85 -28.31
N LYS A 138 -43.64 -16.90 -27.64
CA LYS A 138 -42.49 -15.96 -27.95
C LYS A 138 -42.10 -15.06 -26.73
N ARG A 139 -40.86 -14.48 -26.72
CA ARG A 139 -40.21 -13.39 -25.86
C ARG A 139 -39.13 -13.90 -24.86
N HIS A 140 -37.91 -13.33 -24.71
CA HIS A 140 -37.35 -11.95 -24.46
C HIS A 140 -37.37 -11.55 -22.96
N VAL A 141 -36.42 -10.82 -22.33
CA VAL A 141 -35.50 -9.69 -22.68
C VAL A 141 -34.10 -9.89 -22.01
N ALA A 142 -33.07 -9.03 -22.17
CA ALA A 142 -31.76 -9.08 -21.45
C ALA A 142 -31.57 -7.93 -20.39
N GLU A 143 -30.53 -7.07 -20.26
CA GLU A 143 -29.44 -6.57 -21.15
C GLU A 143 -28.25 -5.92 -20.34
N VAL A 144 -26.98 -6.09 -20.81
CA VAL A 144 -25.88 -5.07 -20.93
C VAL A 144 -25.00 -4.52 -19.74
N ILE A 145 -23.69 -4.85 -19.81
CA ILE A 145 -22.41 -4.08 -19.52
C ILE A 145 -21.97 -3.61 -18.09
N ASN A 146 -20.68 -3.86 -17.80
CA ASN A 146 -19.65 -3.26 -16.89
C ASN A 146 -20.02 -2.41 -15.65
N ASP A 147 -19.28 -2.59 -14.52
CA ASP A 147 -18.05 -1.80 -14.25
C ASP A 147 -17.13 -2.40 -13.14
N THR A 148 -16.05 -1.70 -12.76
CA THR A 148 -14.85 -2.26 -12.09
C THR A 148 -14.48 -1.61 -10.74
N VAL A 149 -13.83 -2.43 -9.86
CA VAL A 149 -12.97 -2.07 -8.69
C VAL A 149 -13.46 -0.96 -7.73
N GLU A 150 -13.96 -1.35 -6.55
CA GLU A 150 -13.79 -0.57 -5.31
C GLU A 150 -13.93 -1.44 -4.05
N LYS A 151 -12.90 -1.45 -3.17
CA LYS A 151 -12.94 -1.69 -1.70
C LYS A 151 -11.54 -1.94 -1.09
N LEU A 152 -10.98 -0.91 -0.45
CA LEU A 152 -9.86 -0.99 0.50
C LEU A 152 -9.94 0.21 1.47
N ALA A 153 -10.44 0.01 2.69
CA ALA A 153 -10.35 0.98 3.80
C ALA A 153 -10.74 0.33 5.15
N GLU A 154 -10.24 0.94 6.24
CA GLU A 154 -10.58 0.70 7.67
C GLU A 154 -10.18 -0.68 8.26
N ALA A 155 -9.66 -0.81 9.50
CA ALA A 155 -9.48 0.15 10.61
C ALA A 155 -8.10 -0.06 11.33
N PRO A 156 -7.65 0.84 12.25
CA PRO A 156 -6.26 0.92 12.70
C PRO A 156 -5.94 0.28 14.08
N PRO A 157 -4.64 0.04 14.40
CA PRO A 157 -4.15 -0.18 15.76
C PRO A 157 -3.92 1.14 16.54
N LYS A 158 -3.60 1.04 17.83
CA LYS A 158 -3.51 2.17 18.78
C LYS A 158 -2.07 2.60 19.08
N ASP A 159 -1.95 3.83 19.56
CA ASP A 159 -0.77 4.42 20.20
C ASP A 159 -0.89 4.30 21.74
N ASP A 160 0.23 4.09 22.42
CA ASP A 160 0.38 4.05 23.89
C ASP A 160 1.88 4.23 24.23
N GLY A 161 2.35 5.49 24.30
CA GLY A 161 3.74 5.82 24.62
C GLY A 161 3.98 6.12 26.11
N ILE A 162 5.05 5.56 26.68
CA ILE A 162 5.61 5.98 27.98
C ILE A 162 7.13 6.13 27.89
N LEU A 163 7.65 7.18 28.55
CA LEU A 163 9.07 7.53 28.63
C LEU A 163 9.85 6.62 29.59
N ARG A 164 11.09 6.29 29.26
CA ARG A 164 12.19 6.39 30.23
C ARG A 164 13.55 6.62 29.57
N LEU A 165 14.34 7.50 30.18
CA LEU A 165 15.77 7.64 29.94
C LEU A 165 16.54 6.65 30.84
N SER A 166 17.65 6.12 30.32
CA SER A 166 18.96 5.99 30.99
C SER A 166 19.82 4.98 30.23
N SER A 167 21.04 5.39 29.88
CA SER A 167 22.13 4.52 29.45
C SER A 167 23.44 5.22 29.81
N GLU A 168 23.77 5.18 31.11
CA GLU A 168 25.11 5.44 31.62
C GLU A 168 25.87 4.12 31.53
N ASP A 169 27.04 4.15 30.88
CA ASP A 169 28.11 3.15 30.79
C ASP A 169 29.15 3.80 29.83
N SER A 170 30.47 3.75 30.02
CA SER A 170 31.30 3.09 31.03
C SER A 170 32.71 3.74 31.05
N GLU A 171 33.31 3.96 32.23
CA GLU A 171 34.78 4.05 32.42
C GLU A 171 35.13 3.32 33.74
N ASP A 172 36.35 2.78 33.82
CA ASP A 172 36.63 1.57 34.60
C ASP A 172 37.05 1.76 36.08
N ASP A 173 36.79 0.72 36.89
CA ASP A 173 37.42 0.50 38.20
C ASP A 173 38.90 0.12 38.03
N ASP A 174 39.81 0.84 38.71
CA ASP A 174 41.13 0.29 39.06
C ASP A 174 41.57 0.78 40.45
N PHE A 175 41.54 -0.12 41.43
CA PHE A 175 41.80 0.17 42.85
C PHE A 175 42.99 -0.65 43.35
N ASN A 176 44.04 0.02 43.83
CA ASN A 176 45.17 -0.64 44.48
C ASN A 176 45.72 0.23 45.65
N PRO A 177 45.70 -0.25 46.90
CA PRO A 177 46.10 0.53 48.08
C PRO A 177 47.61 0.40 48.41
N GLY A 178 48.22 1.47 48.94
CA GLY A 178 49.63 1.45 49.38
C GLY A 178 50.10 2.73 50.08
N ASP A 179 50.17 2.68 51.42
CA ASP A 179 50.83 3.64 52.33
C ASP A 179 52.38 3.59 52.27
N PRO A 180 53.15 4.44 53.01
CA PRO A 180 53.05 5.90 53.19
C PRO A 180 54.41 6.64 53.29
N ASP A 181 54.46 7.95 53.01
CA ASP A 181 55.43 8.90 53.62
C ASP A 181 54.79 10.31 53.66
N LYS A 182 54.62 10.95 54.83
CA LYS A 182 55.61 11.70 55.64
C LYS A 182 56.20 12.93 54.93
N ASP A 183 55.70 14.10 55.30
CA ASP A 183 56.51 15.08 56.08
C ASP A 183 55.63 16.22 56.64
N GLU A 184 55.61 16.38 57.97
CA GLU A 184 55.15 17.60 58.66
C GLU A 184 56.34 18.51 58.97
N PRO A 185 56.22 19.84 58.76
CA PRO A 185 56.99 20.82 59.53
C PRO A 185 56.25 21.19 60.82
N VAL A 186 56.82 20.82 61.96
CA VAL A 186 56.22 20.93 63.30
C VAL A 186 56.31 22.35 63.89
N LYS A 187 55.16 22.86 64.38
CA LYS A 187 54.92 23.88 65.42
C LYS A 187 55.85 25.10 65.57
N THR A 188 55.20 26.25 65.72
CA THR A 188 55.52 27.18 66.83
C THR A 188 54.24 27.64 67.53
N GLU A 189 53.99 27.13 68.74
CA GLU A 189 52.99 27.68 69.66
C GLU A 189 53.60 28.89 70.39
N SER A 190 53.02 30.08 70.23
CA SER A 190 53.37 31.26 71.02
C SER A 190 52.14 31.79 71.76
N SER A 191 52.06 31.47 73.05
CA SER A 191 50.96 31.88 73.93
C SER A 191 50.89 33.39 74.13
N SER A 192 49.83 34.02 73.61
CA SER A 192 49.32 35.29 74.14
C SER A 192 47.79 35.27 74.18
N SER A 193 47.24 34.87 75.32
CA SER A 193 45.81 35.01 75.60
C SER A 193 45.50 36.45 76.03
N ASP A 194 44.98 37.28 75.12
CA ASP A 194 44.03 38.33 75.51
C ASP A 194 43.28 38.96 74.30
N PHE A 195 41.95 38.94 74.39
CA PHE A 195 40.95 39.69 73.58
C PHE A 195 40.86 39.44 72.05
N THR A 196 39.70 39.82 71.52
CA THR A 196 39.27 39.81 70.09
C THR A 196 39.44 38.49 69.33
N SER A 197 38.38 37.68 69.29
CA SER A 197 38.20 36.61 68.28
C SER A 197 36.80 36.58 67.65
N ASP A 198 35.74 36.94 68.39
CA ASP A 198 34.35 36.90 67.91
C ASP A 198 33.76 38.26 67.49
N SER A 199 34.61 39.28 67.30
CA SER A 199 34.23 40.52 66.63
C SER A 199 34.34 40.35 65.12
N GLU A 200 33.42 39.58 64.54
CA GLU A 200 33.17 39.63 63.10
C GLU A 200 32.78 41.07 62.74
N ASP A 201 33.66 41.74 62.01
CA ASP A 201 33.47 43.13 61.60
C ASP A 201 32.33 43.22 60.58
N PHE A 202 31.35 44.10 60.84
CA PHE A 202 30.17 44.30 59.99
C PHE A 202 30.54 44.70 58.55
N SER A 203 31.78 45.16 58.33
CA SER A 203 32.46 45.23 57.03
C SER A 203 32.08 44.09 56.06
N PHE A 204 32.14 42.82 56.50
CA PHE A 204 31.84 41.64 55.65
C PHE A 204 30.37 41.53 55.19
N ILE A 205 29.44 42.21 55.87
CA ILE A 205 28.02 42.27 55.49
C ILE A 205 27.77 43.38 54.44
N VAL A 206 28.70 44.33 54.29
CA VAL A 206 28.65 45.45 53.33
C VAL A 206 29.65 45.27 52.16
N ASP A 207 30.22 44.06 52.00
CA ASP A 207 31.03 43.65 50.85
C ASP A 207 30.22 43.80 49.54
N THR A 208 30.35 44.96 48.90
CA THR A 208 29.46 45.39 47.81
C THR A 208 29.63 44.54 46.55
N ASP A 209 30.81 43.94 46.38
CA ASP A 209 31.09 42.99 45.30
C ASP A 209 30.47 41.60 45.53
N ARG A 210 30.08 41.24 46.77
CA ARG A 210 29.21 40.07 47.03
C ARG A 210 27.73 40.40 46.84
N LEU A 211 27.37 41.69 46.91
CA LEU A 211 26.03 42.21 46.60
C LEU A 211 25.81 42.44 45.10
N GLN A 212 26.88 42.56 44.29
CA GLN A 212 26.78 42.32 42.86
C GLN A 212 26.23 40.90 42.66
N GLY A 213 25.03 40.81 42.08
CA GLY A 213 24.25 39.57 42.04
C GLY A 213 24.80 38.55 41.06
N ASP A 214 25.93 37.92 41.38
CA ASP A 214 26.54 36.83 40.60
C ASP A 214 25.53 35.72 40.30
N GLU A 215 24.71 35.33 41.28
CA GLU A 215 23.62 34.38 41.06
C GLU A 215 22.51 34.92 40.15
N LEU A 216 22.19 36.22 40.18
CA LEU A 216 21.24 36.82 39.25
C LEU A 216 21.80 36.91 37.82
N ILE A 217 23.12 37.10 37.67
CA ILE A 217 23.82 37.07 36.39
C ILE A 217 23.87 35.64 35.85
N LYS A 218 24.22 34.64 36.68
CA LYS A 218 24.16 33.21 36.34
C LYS A 218 22.75 32.78 35.92
N ILE A 219 21.72 33.21 36.66
CA ILE A 219 20.31 33.00 36.30
C ILE A 219 19.98 33.66 34.95
N SER A 220 20.45 34.88 34.68
CA SER A 220 20.27 35.52 33.38
C SER A 220 20.89 34.73 32.22
N CYS A 221 22.07 34.12 32.41
CA CYS A 221 22.70 33.25 31.40
C CYS A 221 22.01 31.87 31.30
N ALA A 222 21.43 31.37 32.39
CA ALA A 222 20.62 30.15 32.38
C ALA A 222 19.27 30.33 31.64
N CYS A 223 18.73 31.55 31.61
CA CYS A 223 17.51 31.90 30.85
C CYS A 223 17.71 32.01 29.32
N GLU A 224 18.89 31.71 28.77
CA GLU A 224 19.15 31.79 27.33
C GLU A 224 18.39 30.71 26.52
N SER A 225 17.45 31.15 25.67
CA SER A 225 16.83 30.27 24.66
C SER A 225 17.75 30.01 23.46
N VAL A 226 17.40 29.00 22.65
CA VAL A 226 18.14 28.64 21.42
C VAL A 226 18.09 29.79 20.39
N GLU A 227 16.99 30.53 20.34
CA GLU A 227 16.82 31.71 19.49
C GLU A 227 17.76 32.84 19.90
N ILE A 228 17.88 33.11 21.20
CA ILE A 228 18.82 34.11 21.74
C ILE A 228 20.26 33.70 21.41
N ARG A 229 20.62 32.43 21.60
CA ARG A 229 21.94 31.89 21.24
C ARG A 229 22.26 31.98 19.74
N ARG A 230 21.25 31.86 18.87
CA ARG A 230 21.37 32.02 17.42
C ARG A 230 21.69 33.46 17.02
N ILE A 231 21.08 34.43 17.70
CA ILE A 231 21.22 35.87 17.44
C ILE A 231 22.22 36.48 18.43
N SER A 232 23.51 36.21 18.22
CA SER A 232 24.56 36.58 19.18
C SER A 232 24.68 38.08 19.48
N LYS A 233 24.22 38.95 18.57
CA LYS A 233 24.25 40.40 18.80
C LYS A 233 23.11 40.87 19.73
N LEU A 234 21.91 40.32 19.57
CA LEU A 234 20.83 40.46 20.55
C LEU A 234 21.24 39.87 21.92
N ARG A 235 21.85 38.69 21.94
CA ARG A 235 22.35 38.05 23.18
C ARG A 235 23.30 38.97 23.95
N SER A 236 24.40 39.39 23.32
CA SER A 236 25.38 40.29 23.94
C SER A 236 24.73 41.60 24.42
N ARG A 237 23.73 42.11 23.69
CA ARG A 237 23.01 43.33 24.08
C ARG A 237 22.04 43.12 25.25
N LEU A 238 21.44 41.93 25.39
CA LEU A 238 20.65 41.55 26.55
C LEU A 238 21.54 41.43 27.80
N GLU A 239 22.66 40.72 27.70
CA GLU A 239 23.68 40.58 28.75
C GLU A 239 24.17 41.97 29.23
N ASP A 240 24.55 42.84 28.28
CA ASP A 240 24.92 44.25 28.50
C ASP A 240 23.86 45.04 29.30
N VAL A 241 22.57 44.84 29.01
CA VAL A 241 21.47 45.59 29.64
C VAL A 241 21.17 45.02 31.02
N THR A 242 21.09 43.69 31.18
CA THR A 242 20.89 43.06 32.49
C THR A 242 22.03 43.40 33.45
N ALA A 243 23.29 43.30 33.01
CA ALA A 243 24.45 43.56 33.86
C ALA A 243 24.52 45.02 34.33
N ARG A 244 24.12 45.99 33.49
CA ARG A 244 23.99 47.40 33.90
C ARG A 244 22.82 47.60 34.86
N PHE A 245 21.63 47.10 34.50
CA PHE A 245 20.43 47.21 35.33
C PHE A 245 20.66 46.64 36.74
N LEU A 246 21.32 45.49 36.87
CA LEU A 246 21.62 44.89 38.16
C LEU A 246 22.60 45.74 38.98
N ARG A 247 23.70 46.23 38.37
CA ARG A 247 24.64 47.14 39.06
C ARG A 247 23.99 48.45 39.52
N ASP A 248 23.12 49.03 38.70
CA ASP A 248 22.37 50.23 39.07
C ASP A 248 21.33 49.95 40.19
N SER A 249 20.85 48.70 40.28
CA SER A 249 19.92 48.23 41.32
C SER A 249 20.59 47.86 42.67
N VAL A 250 21.92 47.75 42.73
CA VAL A 250 22.63 47.46 44.00
C VAL A 250 22.65 48.69 44.92
N LYS A 251 22.92 49.88 44.38
CA LYS A 251 23.11 51.12 45.18
C LYS A 251 21.94 51.47 46.12
N PRO A 252 20.65 51.32 45.73
CA PRO A 252 19.54 51.53 46.65
C PRO A 252 19.47 50.50 47.79
N ALA A 253 19.95 49.28 47.56
CA ALA A 253 20.04 48.25 48.61
C ALA A 253 21.23 48.52 49.55
N GLU A 254 22.40 48.87 49.00
CA GLU A 254 23.60 49.32 49.72
C GLU A 254 23.27 50.47 50.67
N ILE A 255 22.70 51.58 50.17
CA ILE A 255 22.29 52.74 50.98
C ILE A 255 21.29 52.34 52.08
N MET A 256 20.35 51.43 51.79
CA MET A 256 19.41 50.95 52.81
C MET A 256 20.10 50.12 53.90
N ILE A 257 21.11 49.32 53.55
CA ILE A 257 21.90 48.51 54.49
C ILE A 257 22.76 49.41 55.37
N THR A 258 23.43 50.42 54.81
CA THR A 258 24.18 51.42 55.58
C THR A 258 23.27 52.15 56.55
N ASN A 259 22.12 52.67 56.08
CA ASN A 259 21.14 53.34 56.96
C ASN A 259 20.63 52.43 58.09
N LEU A 260 20.49 51.10 57.86
CA LEU A 260 20.09 50.15 58.90
C LEU A 260 21.17 49.99 59.99
N ILE A 261 22.44 50.02 59.61
CA ILE A 261 23.58 49.95 60.54
C ILE A 261 23.70 51.29 61.29
N ASP A 262 23.62 52.42 60.59
CA ASP A 262 23.70 53.76 61.19
C ASP A 262 22.62 53.97 62.25
N MET A 263 21.38 53.52 62.01
CA MET A 263 20.28 53.62 63.00
C MET A 263 20.53 52.79 64.28
N GLU A 264 21.20 51.64 64.19
CA GLU A 264 21.56 50.82 65.36
C GLU A 264 22.80 51.37 66.10
N MET A 265 23.62 52.18 65.42
CA MET A 265 24.76 52.90 66.00
C MET A 265 24.34 54.21 66.69
N ASP A 266 23.38 54.95 66.13
CA ASP A 266 22.87 56.22 66.66
C ASP A 266 22.06 56.07 67.96
N TYR A 267 21.43 54.92 68.21
CA TYR A 267 20.55 54.72 69.37
C TYR A 267 20.64 53.34 70.04
N ILE A 268 21.22 53.31 71.24
CA ILE A 268 21.32 52.11 72.08
C ILE A 268 20.08 51.97 72.97
N ASN A 269 19.19 51.01 72.65
CA ASN A 269 17.97 50.74 73.40
C ASN A 269 18.21 49.80 74.60
N SER A 270 18.66 50.37 75.73
CA SER A 270 18.82 49.66 77.01
C SER A 270 17.51 49.16 77.64
N SER A 271 16.35 49.46 77.05
CA SER A 271 15.02 48.94 77.46
C SER A 271 14.53 47.78 76.58
N HIS A 272 15.37 47.26 75.67
CA HIS A 272 14.99 46.16 74.79
C HIS A 272 14.71 44.86 75.58
N PRO A 273 13.63 44.10 75.29
CA PRO A 273 13.22 42.94 76.11
C PRO A 273 14.28 41.84 76.28
N ASN A 274 15.18 41.67 75.31
CA ASN A 274 16.23 40.65 75.35
C ASN A 274 17.57 41.18 75.92
N PHE A 275 17.63 42.44 76.39
CA PHE A 275 18.84 43.03 76.94
C PHE A 275 19.07 42.60 78.40
N ILE A 276 20.30 42.20 78.72
CA ILE A 276 20.70 41.85 80.10
C ILE A 276 20.88 43.15 80.88
N GLY A 277 19.83 43.59 81.60
CA GLY A 277 19.90 44.77 82.46
C GLY A 277 20.94 44.63 83.59
N GLY A 278 21.48 45.77 84.04
CA GLY A 278 22.66 45.87 84.91
C GLY A 278 22.67 44.94 86.14
N THR A 279 21.54 44.77 86.85
CA THR A 279 21.46 43.86 88.01
C THR A 279 21.85 42.42 87.65
N LYS A 280 21.30 41.89 86.54
CA LYS A 280 21.63 40.54 86.05
C LYS A 280 23.08 40.44 85.60
N ALA A 281 23.61 41.50 84.98
CA ALA A 281 25.01 41.54 84.57
C ALA A 281 25.96 41.52 85.79
N VAL A 282 25.62 42.20 86.89
CA VAL A 282 26.36 42.14 88.16
C VAL A 282 26.31 40.74 88.78
N ASP A 283 25.12 40.10 88.84
CA ASP A 283 24.98 38.73 89.35
C ASP A 283 25.83 37.74 88.55
N MET A 284 25.83 37.86 87.22
CA MET A 284 26.64 37.05 86.31
C MET A 284 28.14 37.31 86.50
N ALA A 285 28.57 38.58 86.54
CA ALA A 285 29.97 38.96 86.72
C ALA A 285 30.56 38.47 88.05
N GLN A 286 29.79 38.56 89.14
CA GLN A 286 30.19 38.00 90.43
C GLN A 286 30.30 36.47 90.40
N SER A 287 29.47 35.78 89.61
CA SER A 287 29.56 34.33 89.43
C SER A 287 30.80 33.94 88.64
N GLU A 288 31.10 34.67 87.55
CA GLU A 288 32.27 34.46 86.71
C GLU A 288 33.58 34.70 87.48
N LEU A 289 33.69 35.81 88.24
CA LEU A 289 34.86 36.11 89.05
C LEU A 289 35.13 35.04 90.13
N LYS A 290 34.07 34.51 90.78
CA LYS A 290 34.17 33.39 91.73
C LYS A 290 34.66 32.11 91.04
N ALA A 291 34.21 31.84 89.81
CA ALA A 291 34.66 30.68 89.02
C ALA A 291 36.12 30.82 88.55
N MET A 292 36.59 32.04 88.28
CA MET A 292 38.00 32.31 87.95
C MET A 292 38.92 32.13 89.17
N GLN A 293 38.53 32.67 90.34
CA GLN A 293 39.30 32.55 91.58
C GLN A 293 39.51 31.10 92.04
N LEU A 294 38.60 30.18 91.70
CA LEU A 294 38.71 28.75 92.03
C LEU A 294 39.73 27.97 91.18
N LYS A 295 40.28 28.53 90.09
CA LYS A 295 41.22 27.83 89.21
C LYS A 295 42.70 27.94 89.60
N ASN A 296 43.11 29.05 90.24
CA ASN A 296 44.51 29.34 90.55
C ASN A 296 44.68 29.67 92.05
N PRO A 297 45.51 28.93 92.82
CA PRO A 297 45.74 29.24 94.23
C PRO A 297 46.56 30.55 94.39
N PRO A 298 46.17 31.46 95.30
CA PRO A 298 46.82 32.77 95.43
C PRO A 298 48.17 32.70 96.14
N SER A 299 49.24 33.13 95.45
CA SER A 299 50.62 33.06 95.96
C SER A 299 50.97 34.10 97.05
N VAL A 300 50.20 35.19 97.15
CA VAL A 300 50.40 36.28 98.13
C VAL A 300 49.03 36.84 98.55
N LEU A 301 48.82 37.02 99.86
CA LEU A 301 47.66 37.74 100.38
C LEU A 301 47.98 39.24 100.45
N ARG A 302 47.20 40.06 99.73
CA ARG A 302 47.14 41.53 99.88
C ARG A 302 45.67 41.96 100.05
N PRO A 303 45.37 42.95 100.91
CA PRO A 303 44.07 43.63 100.87
C PRO A 303 43.98 44.46 99.58
N GLY A 304 42.96 44.20 98.77
CA GLY A 304 42.81 44.78 97.42
C GLY A 304 41.35 44.85 97.00
N GLU A 305 40.45 45.25 97.90
CA GLU A 305 39.00 45.25 97.69
C GLU A 305 38.60 46.07 96.43
N ALA A 306 39.29 47.19 96.18
CA ALA A 306 39.14 48.00 94.98
C ALA A 306 39.58 47.28 93.68
N GLU A 307 40.61 46.42 93.72
CA GLU A 307 41.02 45.64 92.53
C GLU A 307 39.93 44.63 92.14
N THR A 308 39.23 44.05 93.12
CA THR A 308 38.06 43.19 92.83
C THR A 308 36.85 43.95 92.32
N GLU A 309 36.63 45.21 92.75
CA GLU A 309 35.52 46.04 92.30
C GLU A 309 35.68 46.40 90.80
N TYR A 310 36.83 46.94 90.40
CA TYR A 310 37.13 47.23 88.99
C TYR A 310 37.05 46.01 88.08
N GLN A 311 37.43 44.81 88.56
CA GLN A 311 37.30 43.59 87.78
C GLN A 311 35.83 43.18 87.58
N VAL A 312 34.96 43.39 88.58
CA VAL A 312 33.50 43.20 88.39
C VAL A 312 32.95 44.24 87.41
N GLU A 313 33.33 45.52 87.49
CA GLU A 313 32.91 46.55 86.53
C GLU A 313 33.29 46.21 85.09
N ILE A 314 34.52 45.72 84.86
CA ILE A 314 35.00 45.28 83.54
C ILE A 314 34.18 44.10 83.01
N ILE A 315 33.91 43.09 83.84
CA ILE A 315 33.12 41.91 83.43
C ILE A 315 31.65 42.29 83.18
N VAL A 316 31.05 43.14 84.03
CA VAL A 316 29.71 43.72 83.79
C VAL A 316 29.67 44.45 82.44
N THR A 317 30.65 45.31 82.18
CA THR A 317 30.74 46.08 80.93
C THR A 317 30.83 45.15 79.70
N LYS A 318 31.63 44.08 79.77
CA LYS A 318 31.65 43.03 78.74
C LYS A 318 30.27 42.42 78.52
N ILE A 319 29.60 41.95 79.59
CA ILE A 319 28.28 41.30 79.52
C ILE A 319 27.23 42.23 78.90
N LEU A 320 27.23 43.52 79.25
CA LEU A 320 26.31 44.52 78.69
C LEU A 320 26.58 44.76 77.20
N ILE A 321 27.85 44.96 76.81
CA ILE A 321 28.23 45.18 75.40
C ILE A 321 27.88 43.95 74.55
N THR A 322 28.29 42.75 74.98
CA THR A 322 27.93 41.50 74.31
C THR A 322 26.42 41.36 74.20
N SER A 323 25.66 41.60 75.28
CA SER A 323 24.20 41.49 75.24
C SER A 323 23.53 42.45 74.26
N TYR A 324 24.05 43.67 74.06
CA TYR A 324 23.46 44.61 73.08
C TYR A 324 23.89 44.29 71.64
N TYR A 325 25.18 44.03 71.42
CA TYR A 325 25.72 43.61 70.12
C TYR A 325 25.01 42.36 69.58
N ASP A 326 24.67 41.41 70.46
CA ASP A 326 23.95 40.19 70.09
C ASP A 326 22.46 40.45 69.72
N ILE A 327 21.87 41.58 70.14
CA ILE A 327 20.55 42.04 69.66
C ILE A 327 20.70 42.64 68.26
N VAL A 328 21.62 43.60 68.10
CA VAL A 328 21.89 44.26 66.81
C VAL A 328 22.25 43.24 65.73
N ARG A 329 23.13 42.27 66.04
CA ARG A 329 23.49 41.14 65.18
C ARG A 329 22.25 40.41 64.64
N ARG A 330 21.27 40.11 65.49
CA ARG A 330 20.03 39.42 65.09
C ARG A 330 19.11 40.30 64.27
N ASN A 331 19.02 41.60 64.58
CA ASN A 331 18.25 42.57 63.80
C ASN A 331 18.82 42.70 62.38
N ILE A 332 20.14 42.90 62.25
CA ILE A 332 20.85 43.01 60.96
C ILE A 332 20.70 41.72 60.14
N GLN A 333 20.83 40.54 60.77
CA GLN A 333 20.62 39.24 60.12
C GLN A 333 19.20 39.03 59.56
N ASP A 334 18.18 39.67 60.15
CA ASP A 334 16.79 39.61 59.66
C ASP A 334 16.46 40.70 58.62
N LEU A 335 16.96 41.92 58.82
CA LEU A 335 16.61 43.10 58.02
C LEU A 335 17.42 43.23 56.73
N VAL A 336 18.70 42.87 56.72
CA VAL A 336 19.55 42.96 55.51
C VAL A 336 19.05 42.05 54.38
N PRO A 337 18.72 40.76 54.60
CA PRO A 337 18.13 39.92 53.55
C PRO A 337 16.81 40.48 53.01
N LYS A 338 16.00 41.13 53.85
CA LYS A 338 14.73 41.77 53.43
C LYS A 338 14.99 43.01 52.57
N ALA A 339 16.00 43.81 52.89
CA ALA A 339 16.43 44.94 52.06
C ALA A 339 16.89 44.46 50.66
N ILE A 340 17.79 43.47 50.60
CA ILE A 340 18.28 42.88 49.33
C ILE A 340 17.12 42.29 48.51
N MET A 341 16.25 41.51 49.17
CA MET A 341 15.04 40.93 48.57
C MET A 341 14.11 42.00 47.99
N HIS A 342 13.95 43.15 48.64
CA HIS A 342 13.09 44.24 48.15
C HIS A 342 13.74 45.05 47.01
N TYR A 343 14.92 45.61 47.27
CA TYR A 343 15.56 46.64 46.45
C TYR A 343 16.33 46.08 45.25
N LEU A 344 16.88 44.86 45.33
CA LEU A 344 17.58 44.21 44.22
C LEU A 344 16.69 43.18 43.54
N VAL A 345 16.34 42.09 44.23
CA VAL A 345 15.73 40.90 43.59
C VAL A 345 14.29 41.15 43.13
N ASN A 346 13.41 41.64 44.00
CA ASN A 346 12.04 41.98 43.61
C ASN A 346 11.98 43.25 42.76
N HIS A 347 12.99 44.11 42.77
CA HIS A 347 13.08 45.21 41.81
C HIS A 347 13.36 44.67 40.40
N ALA A 348 14.36 43.79 40.25
CA ALA A 348 14.69 43.14 38.99
C ALA A 348 13.51 42.36 38.40
N LYS A 349 12.88 41.49 39.22
CA LYS A 349 11.71 40.70 38.81
C LYS A 349 10.54 41.54 38.27
N ARG A 350 10.36 42.78 38.74
CA ARG A 350 9.27 43.67 38.31
C ARG A 350 9.64 44.56 37.12
N ASN A 351 10.88 45.05 37.05
CA ASN A 351 11.22 46.17 36.16
C ASN A 351 12.10 45.79 34.95
N LEU A 352 12.83 44.68 35.00
CA LEU A 352 13.82 44.31 33.96
C LEU A 352 13.22 44.23 32.54
N LEU A 353 11.99 43.70 32.41
CA LEU A 353 11.27 43.67 31.12
C LEU A 353 10.97 45.08 30.59
N GLY A 354 10.59 46.02 31.47
CA GLY A 354 10.38 47.42 31.09
C GLY A 354 11.68 48.07 30.60
N THR A 355 12.80 47.77 31.26
CA THR A 355 14.13 48.19 30.80
C THR A 355 14.51 47.58 29.45
N PHE A 356 14.25 46.29 29.22
CA PHE A 356 14.49 45.68 27.89
C PHE A 356 13.66 46.37 26.80
N ILE A 357 12.38 46.65 27.03
CA ILE A 357 11.54 47.37 26.07
C ILE A 357 12.14 48.77 25.79
N GLU A 358 12.42 49.54 26.84
CA GLU A 358 12.93 50.92 26.71
C GLU A 358 14.31 51.00 26.03
N LYS A 359 15.21 50.02 26.26
CA LYS A 359 16.58 50.03 25.70
C LYS A 359 16.74 49.26 24.38
N LEU A 360 15.89 48.26 24.09
CA LEU A 360 16.06 47.33 22.95
C LEU A 360 14.92 47.38 21.93
N TYR A 361 13.68 47.67 22.35
CA TYR A 361 12.52 47.71 21.44
C TYR A 361 12.45 49.06 20.71
N ARG A 362 13.35 49.25 19.74
CA ARG A 362 13.44 50.45 18.89
C ARG A 362 13.68 50.01 17.45
N GLU A 363 12.84 50.49 16.52
CA GLU A 363 12.84 50.03 15.12
C GLU A 363 14.20 50.17 14.44
N ASN A 364 14.90 51.28 14.69
CA ASN A 364 16.24 51.56 14.17
C ASN A 364 17.35 50.64 14.73
N LEU A 365 17.03 49.75 15.67
CA LEU A 365 17.94 48.72 16.18
C LEU A 365 17.57 47.31 15.69
N PHE A 366 16.41 47.10 15.05
CA PHE A 366 15.93 45.75 14.70
C PHE A 366 16.84 45.05 13.70
N GLU A 367 17.27 45.72 12.63
CA GLU A 367 18.18 45.11 11.63
C GLU A 367 19.53 44.69 12.23
N ASP A 368 20.05 45.46 13.18
CA ASP A 368 21.39 45.24 13.76
C ASP A 368 21.36 44.26 14.95
N LEU A 369 20.32 44.32 15.79
CA LEU A 369 20.13 43.38 16.91
C LEU A 369 19.70 42.00 16.42
N LEU A 370 18.78 41.92 15.46
CA LEU A 370 18.26 40.66 14.92
C LEU A 370 19.17 40.06 13.82
N ARG A 371 20.33 40.68 13.53
CA ARG A 371 21.30 40.15 12.58
C ARG A 371 21.83 38.79 13.04
N GLU A 372 21.50 37.76 12.28
CA GLU A 372 22.06 36.43 12.43
C GLU A 372 23.50 36.35 11.88
N LYS A 373 24.25 35.33 12.31
CA LYS A 373 25.61 35.09 11.81
C LYS A 373 25.57 34.61 10.35
N ASP A 374 26.46 35.15 9.52
CA ASP A 374 26.48 34.90 8.07
C ASP A 374 26.68 33.39 7.73
N ASN A 375 27.34 32.61 8.61
CA ASN A 375 27.46 31.16 8.46
C ASN A 375 26.13 30.42 8.66
N VAL A 376 25.29 30.83 9.63
CA VAL A 376 23.95 30.27 9.86
C VAL A 376 23.03 30.59 8.69
N VAL A 377 23.09 31.81 8.17
CA VAL A 377 22.33 32.23 6.98
C VAL A 377 22.74 31.41 5.75
N THR A 378 24.04 31.24 5.53
CA THR A 378 24.59 30.44 4.42
C THR A 378 24.22 28.97 4.54
N GLN A 379 24.36 28.37 5.72
CA GLN A 379 23.98 26.98 5.98
C GLN A 379 22.47 26.77 5.77
N ARG A 380 21.62 27.70 6.23
CA ARG A 380 20.17 27.65 6.00
C ARG A 380 19.84 27.69 4.52
N ARG A 381 20.47 28.57 3.74
CA ARG A 381 20.27 28.65 2.28
C ARG A 381 20.65 27.34 1.60
N ALA A 382 21.86 26.83 1.84
CA ALA A 382 22.31 25.56 1.26
C ALA A 382 21.41 24.37 1.66
N THR A 383 20.93 24.33 2.91
CA THR A 383 19.98 23.30 3.37
C THR A 383 18.63 23.43 2.66
N ALA A 384 18.12 24.64 2.43
CA ALA A 384 16.87 24.87 1.71
C ALA A 384 16.99 24.52 0.21
N GLU A 385 18.10 24.87 -0.43
CA GLU A 385 18.44 24.49 -1.81
C GLU A 385 18.52 22.96 -1.97
N MET A 386 19.18 22.27 -1.04
CA MET A 386 19.24 20.80 -1.01
C MET A 386 17.85 20.17 -0.79
N CYS A 387 17.05 20.69 0.15
CA CYS A 387 15.67 20.23 0.35
C CYS A 387 14.78 20.43 -0.88
N HIS A 388 14.99 21.49 -1.65
CA HIS A 388 14.31 21.72 -2.92
C HIS A 388 14.73 20.71 -3.99
N ALA A 389 16.04 20.50 -4.18
CA ALA A 389 16.57 19.52 -5.12
C ALA A 389 16.13 18.08 -4.80
N LEU A 390 16.10 17.69 -3.51
CA LEU A 390 15.61 16.38 -3.08
C LEU A 390 14.11 16.19 -3.36
N ARG A 391 13.28 17.22 -3.18
CA ARG A 391 11.84 17.17 -3.54
C ARG A 391 11.65 16.96 -5.04
N GLN A 392 12.39 17.69 -5.88
CA GLN A 392 12.36 17.49 -7.33
C GLN A 392 12.85 16.08 -7.73
N ALA A 393 13.88 15.55 -7.06
CA ALA A 393 14.36 14.19 -7.33
C ALA A 393 13.30 13.12 -6.99
N VAL A 394 12.52 13.30 -5.91
CA VAL A 394 11.39 12.42 -5.56
C VAL A 394 10.28 12.51 -6.60
N GLU A 395 9.90 13.72 -7.03
CA GLU A 395 8.88 13.93 -8.06
C GLU A 395 9.25 13.27 -9.41
N ILE A 396 10.52 13.40 -9.82
CA ILE A 396 11.07 12.75 -11.01
C ILE A 396 11.06 11.22 -10.87
N LEU A 397 11.44 10.69 -9.70
CA LEU A 397 11.43 9.25 -9.42
C LEU A 397 10.01 8.67 -9.46
N GLU A 398 9.05 9.33 -8.83
CA GLU A 398 7.64 8.93 -8.90
C GLU A 398 7.14 8.94 -10.35
N GLN A 399 7.45 9.97 -11.13
CA GLN A 399 6.99 10.05 -12.52
C GLN A 399 7.65 8.97 -13.39
N HIS A 400 8.91 8.63 -13.13
CA HIS A 400 9.58 7.51 -13.79
C HIS A 400 8.90 6.18 -13.47
N ILE A 401 8.57 5.92 -12.19
CA ILE A 401 7.81 4.73 -11.77
C ILE A 401 6.43 4.69 -12.45
N ARG A 402 5.68 5.81 -12.45
CA ARG A 402 4.38 5.94 -13.13
C ARG A 402 4.45 5.64 -14.63
N ASN A 403 5.56 5.97 -15.30
CA ASN A 403 5.74 5.73 -16.74
C ASN A 403 6.22 4.30 -17.07
N VAL A 404 7.16 3.75 -16.29
CA VAL A 404 7.83 2.48 -16.62
C VAL A 404 7.02 1.26 -16.14
N LEU A 405 6.41 1.34 -14.95
CA LEU A 405 5.75 0.18 -14.34
C LEU A 405 4.54 -0.36 -15.14
N PRO A 406 3.69 0.47 -15.78
CA PRO A 406 2.64 -0.02 -16.68
C PRO A 406 3.19 -0.74 -17.90
N THR A 407 4.24 -0.18 -18.52
CA THR A 407 4.90 -0.73 -19.72
C THR A 407 5.53 -2.09 -19.43
N LEU A 408 6.28 -2.20 -18.32
CA LEU A 408 6.86 -3.46 -17.87
C LEU A 408 5.78 -4.52 -17.58
N LYS A 409 4.63 -4.10 -17.01
CA LYS A 409 3.49 -5.00 -16.77
C LYS A 409 2.87 -5.50 -18.08
N THR A 410 2.67 -4.64 -19.08
CA THR A 410 2.11 -5.05 -20.38
C THR A 410 3.03 -6.01 -21.11
N ASP A 411 4.34 -5.76 -21.12
CA ASP A 411 5.32 -6.60 -21.81
C ASP A 411 5.42 -7.98 -21.15
N LEU A 412 5.48 -8.03 -19.81
CA LEU A 412 5.53 -9.27 -19.06
C LEU A 412 4.24 -10.09 -19.20
N THR A 413 3.07 -9.45 -19.21
CA THR A 413 1.79 -10.12 -19.46
C THR A 413 1.68 -10.62 -20.91
N SER A 414 2.18 -9.86 -21.88
CA SER A 414 2.26 -10.27 -23.30
C SER A 414 3.16 -11.50 -23.48
N HIS A 415 4.33 -11.51 -22.83
CA HIS A 415 5.23 -12.67 -22.82
C HIS A 415 4.60 -13.90 -22.14
N LEU A 416 3.90 -13.71 -21.02
CA LEU A 416 3.19 -14.78 -20.32
C LEU A 416 2.13 -15.42 -21.22
N VAL A 417 1.24 -14.63 -21.82
CA VAL A 417 0.19 -15.13 -22.75
C VAL A 417 0.81 -15.80 -23.99
N ALA A 418 1.95 -15.29 -24.49
CA ALA A 418 2.68 -15.92 -25.58
C ALA A 418 3.30 -17.28 -25.21
N VAL A 419 3.70 -17.48 -23.95
CA VAL A 419 4.19 -18.77 -23.42
C VAL A 419 3.03 -19.73 -23.15
N GLU A 420 1.94 -19.27 -22.53
CA GLU A 420 0.73 -20.08 -22.31
C GLU A 420 0.14 -20.59 -23.64
N LYS A 421 0.09 -19.73 -24.66
CA LYS A 421 -0.37 -20.12 -26.01
C LYS A 421 0.53 -21.18 -26.64
N LYS A 422 1.86 -21.12 -26.43
CA LYS A 422 2.79 -22.18 -26.87
C LYS A 422 2.55 -23.47 -26.10
N LEU A 423 2.43 -23.41 -24.78
CA LEU A 423 2.16 -24.58 -23.92
C LEU A 423 0.86 -25.28 -24.33
N CYS A 424 -0.23 -24.51 -24.51
CA CYS A 424 -1.51 -25.00 -25.02
C CYS A 424 -1.38 -25.70 -26.39
N SER A 425 -0.51 -25.21 -27.27
CA SER A 425 -0.30 -25.83 -28.60
C SER A 425 0.39 -27.20 -28.55
N TYR A 426 1.08 -27.54 -27.46
CA TYR A 426 1.68 -28.87 -27.25
C TYR A 426 0.74 -29.89 -26.59
N GLY A 427 -0.36 -29.42 -25.98
CA GLY A 427 -1.31 -30.25 -25.22
C GLY A 427 -0.76 -30.79 -23.90
N GLU A 428 -1.66 -31.30 -23.05
CA GLU A 428 -1.34 -31.77 -21.69
C GLU A 428 -0.46 -33.04 -21.68
N ALA A 429 0.41 -33.18 -20.67
CA ALA A 429 1.14 -34.40 -20.42
C ALA A 429 0.20 -35.51 -19.91
N LEU A 430 0.53 -36.78 -20.21
CA LEU A 430 -0.29 -37.94 -19.84
C LEU A 430 0.52 -38.86 -18.94
N GLU A 431 0.30 -38.80 -17.63
CA GLU A 431 1.13 -39.49 -16.65
C GLU A 431 0.65 -40.92 -16.41
N SER A 432 -0.66 -41.12 -16.19
CA SER A 432 -1.22 -42.45 -15.91
C SER A 432 -1.75 -43.19 -17.15
N LYS A 433 -1.89 -44.51 -17.00
CA LYS A 433 -2.61 -45.35 -17.98
C LYS A 433 -4.11 -44.99 -18.07
N GLY A 434 -4.69 -44.43 -17.00
CA GLY A 434 -6.09 -43.99 -16.95
C GLY A 434 -6.34 -42.79 -17.86
N GLU A 435 -5.54 -41.72 -17.72
CA GLU A 435 -5.62 -40.55 -18.61
C GLU A 435 -5.42 -40.93 -20.07
N ARG A 436 -4.46 -41.82 -20.37
CA ARG A 436 -4.19 -42.27 -21.75
C ARG A 436 -5.39 -43.01 -22.35
N GLY A 437 -6.08 -43.84 -21.57
CA GLY A 437 -7.33 -44.49 -21.97
C GLY A 437 -8.48 -43.50 -22.17
N ALA A 438 -8.67 -42.56 -21.23
CA ALA A 438 -9.70 -41.53 -21.31
C ALA A 438 -9.48 -40.57 -22.49
N MET A 439 -8.24 -40.14 -22.75
CA MET A 439 -7.92 -39.30 -23.90
C MET A 439 -8.09 -40.04 -25.22
N LEU A 440 -7.70 -41.33 -25.31
CA LEU A 440 -7.97 -42.14 -26.51
C LEU A 440 -9.48 -42.24 -26.80
N LEU A 441 -10.29 -42.52 -25.77
CA LEU A 441 -11.75 -42.55 -25.92
C LEU A 441 -12.31 -41.20 -26.38
N ASN A 442 -11.88 -40.09 -25.76
CA ASN A 442 -12.28 -38.73 -26.13
C ASN A 442 -11.91 -38.40 -27.59
N ILE A 443 -10.72 -38.77 -28.05
CA ILE A 443 -10.29 -38.59 -29.46
C ILE A 443 -11.20 -39.38 -30.42
N LEU A 444 -11.50 -40.64 -30.10
CA LEU A 444 -12.35 -41.49 -30.94
C LEU A 444 -13.81 -40.99 -30.99
N THR A 445 -14.35 -40.54 -29.84
CA THR A 445 -15.69 -39.94 -29.75
C THR A 445 -15.76 -38.65 -30.58
N LYS A 446 -14.85 -37.70 -30.36
CA LYS A 446 -14.77 -36.43 -31.13
C LYS A 446 -14.64 -36.68 -32.63
N TYR A 447 -13.83 -37.65 -33.04
CA TYR A 447 -13.66 -38.01 -34.45
C TYR A 447 -14.96 -38.56 -35.06
N SER A 448 -15.65 -39.45 -34.34
CA SER A 448 -16.94 -39.99 -34.76
C SER A 448 -18.01 -38.89 -34.89
N GLU A 449 -18.12 -38.01 -33.89
CA GLU A 449 -19.01 -36.85 -33.90
C GLU A 449 -18.71 -35.89 -35.06
N ALA A 450 -17.43 -35.58 -35.30
CA ALA A 450 -17.00 -34.71 -36.40
C ALA A 450 -17.29 -35.35 -37.78
N PHE A 451 -17.05 -36.65 -37.92
CA PHE A 451 -17.36 -37.41 -39.14
C PHE A 451 -18.86 -37.39 -39.42
N SER A 452 -19.68 -37.75 -38.44
CA SER A 452 -21.15 -37.66 -38.53
C SER A 452 -21.62 -36.24 -38.86
N ALA A 453 -21.08 -35.20 -38.21
CA ALA A 453 -21.45 -33.82 -38.49
C ALA A 453 -21.08 -33.34 -39.91
N LYS A 454 -20.03 -33.91 -40.53
CA LYS A 454 -19.68 -33.62 -41.93
C LYS A 454 -20.50 -34.42 -42.95
N VAL A 455 -20.88 -35.65 -42.62
CA VAL A 455 -21.82 -36.46 -43.42
C VAL A 455 -23.24 -35.87 -43.35
N ASP A 456 -23.66 -35.35 -42.20
CA ASP A 456 -24.95 -34.65 -42.01
C ASP A 456 -24.98 -33.22 -42.60
N GLY A 457 -23.83 -32.67 -43.01
CA GLY A 457 -23.71 -31.28 -43.47
C GLY A 457 -23.87 -30.21 -42.38
N LYS A 458 -23.81 -30.59 -41.09
CA LYS A 458 -23.98 -29.72 -39.91
C LYS A 458 -22.68 -29.03 -39.45
N SER A 459 -21.57 -29.26 -40.14
CA SER A 459 -20.25 -28.73 -39.74
C SER A 459 -20.15 -27.21 -39.94
N GLN A 460 -19.74 -26.50 -38.88
CA GLN A 460 -19.68 -25.04 -38.84
C GLN A 460 -18.53 -24.42 -39.69
N ALA A 461 -17.59 -25.25 -40.15
CA ALA A 461 -16.41 -24.85 -40.94
C ALA A 461 -16.48 -25.39 -42.38
N MET A 462 -17.46 -24.91 -43.15
CA MET A 462 -17.66 -25.27 -44.56
C MET A 462 -17.40 -24.07 -45.49
N THR A 463 -16.77 -24.33 -46.64
CA THR A 463 -16.47 -23.31 -47.67
C THR A 463 -17.67 -23.08 -48.58
N THR A 464 -18.18 -21.85 -48.64
CA THR A 464 -19.32 -21.46 -49.50
C THR A 464 -19.05 -21.49 -51.01
N LYS A 465 -17.86 -21.93 -51.43
CA LYS A 465 -17.41 -21.98 -52.83
C LYS A 465 -17.53 -23.38 -53.46
N GLU A 466 -17.59 -24.45 -52.66
CA GLU A 466 -17.49 -25.82 -53.17
C GLU A 466 -18.44 -26.78 -52.44
N LEU A 467 -19.16 -27.60 -53.20
CA LEU A 467 -19.95 -28.72 -52.67
C LEU A 467 -19.00 -29.76 -52.06
N SER A 468 -19.07 -29.94 -50.75
CA SER A 468 -18.30 -30.89 -49.95
C SER A 468 -19.18 -31.60 -48.91
N GLY A 469 -18.71 -32.72 -48.35
CA GLY A 469 -19.42 -33.41 -47.27
C GLY A 469 -20.72 -34.09 -47.72
N GLY A 470 -21.72 -34.16 -46.82
CA GLY A 470 -23.05 -34.68 -47.13
C GLY A 470 -23.72 -34.06 -48.36
N ALA A 471 -23.53 -32.74 -48.58
CA ALA A 471 -24.05 -32.04 -49.75
C ALA A 471 -23.41 -32.53 -51.05
N ARG A 472 -22.12 -32.89 -51.03
CA ARG A 472 -21.43 -33.49 -52.18
C ARG A 472 -21.88 -34.91 -52.45
N ILE A 473 -22.06 -35.72 -51.40
CA ILE A 473 -22.59 -37.08 -51.50
C ILE A 473 -23.99 -37.06 -52.12
N HIS A 474 -24.88 -36.18 -51.66
CA HIS A 474 -26.23 -36.03 -52.21
C HIS A 474 -26.22 -35.57 -53.68
N HIS A 475 -25.34 -34.61 -54.05
CA HIS A 475 -25.17 -34.21 -55.44
C HIS A 475 -24.68 -35.37 -56.32
N ILE A 476 -23.75 -36.21 -55.84
CA ILE A 476 -23.27 -37.38 -56.58
C ILE A 476 -24.45 -38.33 -56.88
N PHE A 477 -25.25 -38.70 -55.87
CA PHE A 477 -26.43 -39.54 -56.07
C PHE A 477 -27.45 -38.95 -57.04
N GLN A 478 -27.77 -37.64 -56.93
CA GLN A 478 -28.66 -36.98 -57.91
C GLN A 478 -28.08 -37.01 -59.33
N SER A 479 -26.77 -36.83 -59.49
CA SER A 479 -26.11 -36.80 -60.79
C SER A 479 -26.01 -38.17 -61.48
N ILE A 480 -26.10 -39.27 -60.73
CA ILE A 480 -26.07 -40.64 -61.26
C ILE A 480 -27.49 -41.14 -61.53
N PHE A 481 -28.44 -40.92 -60.60
CA PHE A 481 -29.75 -41.61 -60.62
C PHE A 481 -30.97 -40.76 -61.00
N VAL A 482 -30.81 -39.44 -61.22
CA VAL A 482 -31.94 -38.52 -61.48
C VAL A 482 -31.76 -37.72 -62.79
N LYS A 483 -30.73 -38.04 -63.59
CA LYS A 483 -30.33 -37.28 -64.78
C LYS A 483 -30.05 -38.12 -66.03
N SER A 484 -30.47 -39.38 -66.03
CA SER A 484 -30.48 -40.26 -67.21
C SER A 484 -31.90 -40.45 -67.73
#